data_AF-A0A2U1FIU8-F1
#
_entry.id   AF-A0A2U1FIU8-F1
#
_cell.length_a   1.000
_cell.length_b   1.000
_cell.length_c   1.000
_cell.angle_alpha   90.00
_cell.angle_beta   90.00
_cell.angle_gamma   90.00
#
_symmetry.space_group_name_H-M   'P 1'
#
loop_
_entity.id
_entity.type
_entity.pdbx_description
1 polymer ?
#
loop_
_entity_poly.entity_id
_entity_poly.type
_entity_poly.pdbx_seq_one_letter_code
_entity_poly.pdbx_strand_id
1 'polypeptide(L)'
;MVFPPDDNPMKKGEKQASRFSCRHLVAIVLIAIISFSALASLQGPPPKREKGRTHVVLEHADELRYERIYNPDVQRLIGNVVIKHEGAVMRCDSAHLNQKENTFEAFGQVSMQQGDTVSMYARYLHYDGNLKFARLRHSVRLENRSATLFTDSLDYDRVENLGYYFDGGSIVDSLNTLTSNYGEYSPTTSDAVFRNNVHLENEDYTMDTEELHYNTDTKISYIMGPTEMKSDSGYIVSTRGVYDSNTDVGILLDRSVVYSSNGAKQLTGDSIFYDRKNSFGEAFGDMILTDTINRSSLYGDYGYFDEKKDYAFATQRAYLIDYSKPDTLWTAADTLELITQRRIPEDRRIVRGYRHVRVFRSDVQAIADSLQYDSRDSILHLYDNPIMWNEDAQLSGDTICFQFRNDSLEYVDVLDKALAVRQIDTLMYDQLAGRRMRAYIQDSLVRQLQVHGNAEVIQYEQHKRSKRWYLMNRIEAPSIIADFEKGQIQKVLLQGVATGKGYPIKMLTPELQRLASFRWEEAMRPKSKNDLFRSQPDSVVVHRSLSDLRRFRGAQAALLAYTALAAEEKRDSLATAALTQDTKQADSTEQPPINSEPQLSPFIARPTEDSQQKDFFDIFFTPHIFNREQPWD
;
A
#
# COMPACT_ATOMS: atom_id res chain seq x y z
N MET A 1 -16.62 -19.51 76.42
CA MET A 1 -16.76 -20.52 77.49
C MET A 1 -16.33 -21.86 76.93
N VAL A 2 -15.34 -22.47 77.57
CA VAL A 2 -15.04 -23.92 77.63
C VAL A 2 -14.57 -24.62 76.33
N PHE A 3 -13.23 -24.72 76.23
CA PHE A 3 -12.38 -25.80 75.71
C PHE A 3 -12.44 -27.06 76.62
N PRO A 4 -11.82 -28.24 76.36
CA PRO A 4 -11.24 -28.85 75.13
C PRO A 4 -11.45 -30.43 75.07
N PRO A 5 -10.47 -31.33 74.76
CA PRO A 5 -10.63 -32.48 73.85
C PRO A 5 -10.28 -33.83 74.53
N ASP A 6 -10.06 -34.92 73.77
CA ASP A 6 -9.18 -36.08 74.13
C ASP A 6 -9.01 -36.95 72.86
N ASP A 7 -7.80 -37.15 72.29
CA ASP A 7 -6.66 -38.02 72.67
C ASP A 7 -6.78 -39.52 72.27
N ASN A 8 -6.15 -39.88 71.12
CA ASN A 8 -5.09 -40.88 70.83
C ASN A 8 -4.91 -42.17 71.72
N PRO A 9 -3.95 -43.12 71.49
CA PRO A 9 -3.36 -43.81 70.31
C PRO A 9 -3.17 -45.37 70.49
N MET A 10 -2.35 -45.99 69.61
CA MET A 10 -1.46 -47.20 69.76
C MET A 10 -1.92 -48.49 69.02
N LYS A 11 -1.08 -49.34 68.38
CA LYS A 11 0.36 -49.64 68.55
C LYS A 11 0.96 -50.48 67.38
N LYS A 12 2.23 -50.17 67.07
CA LYS A 12 3.41 -50.92 66.54
C LYS A 12 3.32 -52.38 66.06
N GLY A 13 4.12 -52.65 65.01
CA GLY A 13 4.85 -53.91 64.81
C GLY A 13 5.94 -53.81 63.73
N GLU A 14 7.22 -53.69 64.12
CA GLU A 14 8.40 -53.98 63.28
C GLU A 14 8.80 -55.46 63.45
N LYS A 15 9.27 -56.12 62.37
CA LYS A 15 10.48 -56.97 62.40
C LYS A 15 10.95 -57.51 61.03
N GLN A 16 12.23 -57.26 60.79
CA GLN A 16 13.29 -58.14 60.24
C GLN A 16 13.30 -58.62 58.77
N ALA A 17 14.44 -58.32 58.16
CA ALA A 17 14.90 -58.66 56.83
C ALA A 17 15.31 -60.14 56.65
N SER A 18 15.16 -60.66 55.43
CA SER A 18 15.99 -61.75 54.92
C SER A 18 16.49 -61.41 53.51
N ARG A 19 17.81 -61.48 53.33
CA ARG A 19 18.52 -61.31 52.07
C ARG A 19 18.33 -62.57 51.23
N PHE A 20 17.56 -62.48 50.15
CA PHE A 20 17.57 -63.48 49.08
C PHE A 20 18.16 -62.88 47.79
N SER A 21 19.02 -63.69 47.18
CA SER A 21 19.89 -63.41 46.03
C SER A 21 19.20 -62.65 44.87
N CYS A 22 19.64 -61.42 44.64
CA CYS A 22 19.13 -60.48 43.64
C CYS A 22 19.52 -60.83 42.18
N ARG A 23 20.22 -61.95 41.92
CA ARG A 23 20.69 -62.30 40.57
C ARG A 23 19.77 -63.26 39.80
N HIS A 24 18.88 -63.99 40.47
CA HIS A 24 17.87 -64.82 39.79
C HIS A 24 16.50 -64.15 39.68
N LEU A 25 16.19 -63.18 40.55
CA LEU A 25 14.94 -62.44 40.49
C LEU A 25 14.91 -61.45 39.33
N VAL A 26 16.05 -60.83 38.99
CA VAL A 26 16.17 -59.93 37.84
C VAL A 26 16.04 -60.69 36.51
N ALA A 27 16.57 -61.92 36.42
CA ALA A 27 16.43 -62.76 35.23
C ALA A 27 14.99 -63.28 35.03
N ILE A 28 14.29 -63.65 36.11
CA ILE A 28 12.89 -64.07 36.05
C ILE A 28 11.96 -62.88 35.75
N VAL A 29 12.27 -61.68 36.27
CA VAL A 29 11.52 -60.46 35.96
C VAL A 29 11.79 -59.99 34.52
N LEU A 30 13.02 -60.11 34.00
CA LEU A 30 13.31 -59.82 32.58
C LEU A 30 12.68 -60.84 31.62
N ILE A 31 12.68 -62.12 31.95
CA ILE A 31 12.00 -63.15 31.15
C ILE A 31 10.48 -62.95 31.21
N ALA A 32 9.92 -62.57 32.37
CA ALA A 32 8.50 -62.22 32.51
C ALA A 32 8.14 -60.94 31.73
N ILE A 33 9.00 -59.91 31.71
CA ILE A 33 8.75 -58.66 30.95
C ILE A 33 8.89 -58.91 29.44
N ILE A 34 9.83 -59.75 29.00
CA ILE A 34 10.00 -60.12 27.58
C ILE A 34 8.89 -61.07 27.09
N SER A 35 8.35 -61.93 27.97
CA SER A 35 7.20 -62.77 27.62
C SER A 35 5.85 -62.03 27.74
N PHE A 36 5.76 -60.99 28.57
CA PHE A 36 4.59 -60.09 28.59
C PHE A 36 4.58 -59.11 27.41
N SER A 37 5.75 -58.66 26.94
CA SER A 37 5.83 -57.85 25.71
C SER A 37 5.62 -58.68 24.44
N ALA A 38 5.99 -59.97 24.43
CA ALA A 38 5.69 -60.87 23.32
C ALA A 38 4.20 -61.28 23.22
N LEU A 39 3.45 -61.33 24.33
CA LEU A 39 2.00 -61.58 24.28
C LEU A 39 1.16 -60.32 24.03
N ALA A 40 1.66 -59.13 24.37
CA ALA A 40 0.99 -57.86 24.06
C ALA A 40 1.13 -57.43 22.59
N SER A 41 2.02 -58.06 21.82
CA SER A 41 2.21 -57.83 20.38
C SER A 41 1.51 -58.86 19.47
N LEU A 42 0.75 -59.80 20.04
CA LEU A 42 -0.07 -60.78 19.30
C LEU A 42 -1.56 -60.44 19.26
N GLN A 43 -1.98 -59.37 19.94
CA GLN A 43 -3.22 -58.69 19.63
C GLN A 43 -2.87 -57.56 18.66
N GLY A 44 -3.07 -57.81 17.36
CA GLY A 44 -3.14 -56.70 16.41
C GLY A 44 -4.09 -55.62 16.96
N PRO A 45 -3.97 -54.36 16.50
CA PRO A 45 -4.94 -53.33 16.89
C PRO A 45 -6.34 -53.95 16.78
N PRO A 46 -7.23 -53.79 17.79
CA PRO A 46 -8.58 -54.33 17.68
C PRO A 46 -9.05 -53.94 16.28
N PRO A 47 -9.56 -54.88 15.47
CA PRO A 47 -9.93 -54.56 14.10
C PRO A 47 -10.72 -53.27 14.22
N LYS A 48 -10.24 -52.19 13.57
CA LYS A 48 -11.06 -51.00 13.41
C LYS A 48 -12.33 -51.62 12.88
N ARG A 49 -13.39 -51.66 13.69
CA ARG A 49 -14.72 -51.84 13.17
C ARG A 49 -14.76 -50.72 12.15
N GLU A 50 -14.68 -51.08 10.86
CA GLU A 50 -15.19 -50.21 9.83
C GLU A 50 -16.50 -49.74 10.43
N LYS A 51 -16.60 -48.44 10.75
CA LYS A 51 -17.90 -47.86 11.10
C LYS A 51 -18.76 -48.29 9.93
N GLY A 52 -19.64 -49.27 10.15
CA GLY A 52 -20.46 -49.81 9.09
C GLY A 52 -21.09 -48.62 8.40
N ARG A 53 -20.96 -48.55 7.07
CA ARG A 53 -21.46 -47.42 6.28
C ARG A 53 -22.87 -47.10 6.80
N THR A 54 -23.06 -45.89 7.30
CA THR A 54 -24.39 -45.51 7.79
C THR A 54 -25.29 -45.49 6.56
N HIS A 55 -26.41 -46.20 6.62
CA HIS A 55 -27.32 -46.26 5.49
C HIS A 55 -28.30 -45.10 5.57
N VAL A 56 -28.71 -44.61 4.41
CA VAL A 56 -29.84 -43.70 4.25
C VAL A 56 -31.11 -44.44 4.73
N VAL A 57 -31.84 -43.81 5.66
CA VAL A 57 -33.03 -44.39 6.28
C VAL A 57 -34.25 -43.63 5.82
N LEU A 58 -35.22 -44.35 5.25
CA LEU A 58 -36.57 -43.83 5.05
C LEU A 58 -37.29 -43.75 6.41
N GLU A 59 -37.77 -42.55 6.77
CA GLU A 59 -38.58 -42.35 7.97
C GLU A 59 -40.08 -42.34 7.65
N HIS A 60 -40.48 -41.66 6.58
CA HIS A 60 -41.89 -41.55 6.18
C HIS A 60 -42.05 -41.39 4.67
N ALA A 61 -43.14 -41.95 4.13
CA ALA A 61 -43.71 -41.63 2.83
C ALA A 61 -45.19 -42.06 2.84
N ASP A 62 -46.06 -41.33 2.15
CA ASP A 62 -47.49 -41.66 2.12
C ASP A 62 -47.78 -42.91 1.27
N GLU A 63 -47.00 -43.13 0.20
CA GLU A 63 -47.10 -44.31 -0.66
C GLU A 63 -45.72 -44.83 -1.08
N LEU A 64 -45.56 -46.16 -1.11
CA LEU A 64 -44.36 -46.87 -1.54
C LEU A 64 -44.68 -47.72 -2.79
N ARG A 65 -43.97 -47.49 -3.90
CA ARG A 65 -44.10 -48.29 -5.13
C ARG A 65 -42.80 -48.99 -5.49
N TYR A 66 -42.93 -50.25 -5.91
CA TYR A 66 -41.83 -51.07 -6.43
C TYR A 66 -42.14 -51.51 -7.86
N GLU A 67 -41.34 -51.06 -8.82
CA GLU A 67 -41.47 -51.44 -10.22
C GLU A 67 -40.30 -52.33 -10.64
N ARG A 68 -40.42 -53.62 -10.27
CA ARG A 68 -39.39 -54.65 -10.46
C ARG A 68 -38.94 -54.88 -11.91
N ILE A 69 -39.71 -54.42 -12.89
CA ILE A 69 -39.49 -54.70 -14.31
C ILE A 69 -38.48 -53.73 -14.94
N TYR A 70 -38.43 -52.47 -14.48
CA TYR A 70 -37.60 -51.42 -15.08
C TYR A 70 -36.41 -51.02 -14.21
N ASN A 71 -36.53 -51.04 -12.88
CA ASN A 71 -35.44 -50.77 -11.94
C ASN A 71 -35.63 -51.60 -10.65
N PRO A 72 -35.06 -52.82 -10.58
CA PRO A 72 -35.35 -53.75 -9.48
C PRO A 72 -34.84 -53.29 -8.11
N ASP A 73 -33.85 -52.41 -8.08
CA ASP A 73 -33.17 -51.93 -6.86
C ASP A 73 -33.66 -50.54 -6.39
N VAL A 74 -34.64 -49.93 -7.09
CA VAL A 74 -35.15 -48.57 -6.80
C VAL A 74 -36.57 -48.64 -6.25
N GLN A 75 -36.78 -48.00 -5.09
CA GLN A 75 -38.09 -47.80 -4.48
C GLN A 75 -38.58 -46.37 -4.72
N ARG A 76 -39.80 -46.22 -5.23
CA ARG A 76 -40.43 -44.90 -5.42
C ARG A 76 -41.26 -44.54 -4.20
N LEU A 77 -40.98 -43.37 -3.64
CA LEU A 77 -41.55 -42.78 -2.44
C LEU A 77 -42.42 -41.58 -2.87
N ILE A 78 -43.69 -41.55 -2.46
CA ILE A 78 -44.63 -40.51 -2.90
C ILE A 78 -45.35 -39.93 -1.68
N GLY A 79 -45.42 -38.59 -1.61
CA GLY A 79 -46.15 -37.85 -0.60
C GLY A 79 -45.36 -37.69 0.71
N ASN A 80 -45.15 -36.43 1.12
CA ASN A 80 -44.57 -36.02 2.40
C ASN A 80 -43.30 -36.81 2.79
N VAL A 81 -42.43 -37.12 1.83
CA VAL A 81 -41.32 -38.05 2.04
C VAL A 81 -40.33 -37.46 3.04
N VAL A 82 -39.87 -38.28 4.00
CA VAL A 82 -38.84 -37.94 4.99
C VAL A 82 -37.75 -39.01 4.98
N ILE A 83 -36.52 -38.58 4.71
CA ILE A 83 -35.33 -39.43 4.65
C ILE A 83 -34.29 -38.89 5.64
N LYS A 84 -33.58 -39.77 6.34
CA LYS A 84 -32.55 -39.43 7.32
C LYS A 84 -31.22 -40.08 7.00
N HIS A 85 -30.12 -39.33 7.18
CA HIS A 85 -28.77 -39.88 7.09
C HIS A 85 -27.80 -39.13 8.01
N GLU A 86 -27.26 -39.84 9.01
CA GLU A 86 -26.31 -39.30 10.00
C GLU A 86 -26.74 -37.95 10.58
N GLY A 87 -27.97 -37.90 11.11
CA GLY A 87 -28.53 -36.70 11.73
C GLY A 87 -29.07 -35.64 10.76
N ALA A 88 -28.76 -35.72 9.46
CA ALA A 88 -29.42 -34.86 8.47
C ALA A 88 -30.84 -35.39 8.17
N VAL A 89 -31.79 -34.46 8.07
CA VAL A 89 -33.19 -34.75 7.77
C VAL A 89 -33.53 -34.11 6.43
N MET A 90 -34.01 -34.91 5.48
CA MET A 90 -34.37 -34.49 4.12
C MET A 90 -35.87 -34.71 3.91
N ARG A 91 -36.57 -33.69 3.40
CA ARG A 91 -38.00 -33.72 3.13
C ARG A 91 -38.28 -33.32 1.68
N CYS A 92 -39.24 -33.96 1.03
CA CYS A 92 -39.65 -33.65 -0.35
C CYS A 92 -41.04 -34.18 -0.69
N ASP A 93 -41.56 -33.80 -1.86
CA ASP A 93 -42.85 -34.27 -2.36
C ASP A 93 -42.78 -35.75 -2.81
N SER A 94 -41.67 -36.15 -3.43
CA SER A 94 -41.43 -37.54 -3.87
C SER A 94 -39.94 -37.87 -3.97
N ALA A 95 -39.57 -39.15 -3.95
CA ALA A 95 -38.18 -39.58 -4.07
C ALA A 95 -38.02 -40.98 -4.71
N HIS A 96 -36.86 -41.23 -5.29
CA HIS A 96 -36.39 -42.55 -5.70
C HIS A 96 -35.25 -42.97 -4.78
N LEU A 97 -35.44 -44.04 -4.01
CA LEU A 97 -34.47 -44.53 -3.04
C LEU A 97 -33.84 -45.84 -3.55
N ASN A 98 -32.51 -45.86 -3.66
CA ASN A 98 -31.74 -47.07 -3.92
C ASN A 98 -30.94 -47.45 -2.66
N GLN A 99 -31.50 -48.37 -1.87
CA GLN A 99 -30.89 -48.77 -0.61
C GLN A 99 -29.59 -49.56 -0.79
N LYS A 100 -29.42 -50.24 -1.92
CA LYS A 100 -28.23 -51.06 -2.21
C LYS A 100 -27.02 -50.18 -2.52
N GLU A 101 -27.22 -49.16 -3.33
CA GLU A 101 -26.18 -48.18 -3.65
C GLU A 101 -26.04 -47.09 -2.58
N ASN A 102 -26.98 -47.03 -1.62
CA ASN A 102 -27.05 -46.02 -0.56
C ASN A 102 -27.22 -44.59 -1.12
N THR A 103 -28.04 -44.45 -2.16
CA THR A 103 -28.32 -43.18 -2.84
C THR A 103 -29.82 -42.90 -2.91
N PHE A 104 -30.19 -41.63 -3.06
CA PHE A 104 -31.56 -41.26 -3.41
C PHE A 104 -31.63 -39.99 -4.26
N GLU A 105 -32.70 -39.90 -5.05
CA GLU A 105 -33.12 -38.68 -5.74
C GLU A 105 -34.41 -38.16 -5.12
N ALA A 106 -34.48 -36.88 -4.79
CA ALA A 106 -35.65 -36.22 -4.24
C ALA A 106 -36.16 -35.14 -5.20
N PHE A 107 -37.49 -35.06 -5.34
CA PHE A 107 -38.18 -34.21 -6.30
C PHE A 107 -39.31 -33.44 -5.61
N GLY A 108 -39.41 -32.15 -5.94
CA GLY A 108 -40.47 -31.27 -5.44
C GLY A 108 -40.24 -30.85 -3.99
N GLN A 109 -40.37 -29.54 -3.72
CA GLN A 109 -40.16 -28.89 -2.41
C GLN A 109 -39.10 -29.59 -1.54
N VAL A 110 -37.89 -29.69 -2.06
CA VAL A 110 -36.81 -30.37 -1.35
C VAL A 110 -36.29 -29.45 -0.26
N SER A 111 -36.18 -29.98 0.95
CA SER A 111 -35.46 -29.35 2.06
C SER A 111 -34.53 -30.36 2.74
N MET A 112 -33.32 -29.93 3.08
CA MET A 112 -32.33 -30.70 3.81
C MET A 112 -31.85 -29.88 5.00
N GLN A 113 -32.00 -30.42 6.20
CA GLN A 113 -31.58 -29.78 7.44
C GLN A 113 -30.45 -30.59 8.07
N GLN A 114 -29.32 -29.93 8.35
CA GLN A 114 -28.17 -30.51 9.03
C GLN A 114 -28.00 -29.84 10.40
N GLY A 115 -28.43 -30.54 11.45
CA GLY A 115 -28.48 -29.99 12.80
C GLY A 115 -29.38 -28.75 12.88
N ASP A 116 -28.98 -27.77 13.68
CA ASP A 116 -29.77 -26.55 13.92
C ASP A 116 -29.26 -25.34 13.11
N THR A 117 -28.20 -25.50 12.33
CA THR A 117 -27.43 -24.38 11.77
C THR A 117 -27.49 -24.25 10.27
N VAL A 118 -27.67 -25.35 9.52
CA VAL A 118 -27.65 -25.33 8.05
C VAL A 118 -28.96 -25.89 7.50
N SER A 119 -29.64 -25.08 6.69
CA SER A 119 -30.87 -25.45 6.00
C SER A 119 -30.69 -25.22 4.50
N MET A 120 -30.92 -26.24 3.69
CA MET A 120 -30.82 -26.17 2.23
C MET A 120 -32.17 -26.46 1.60
N TYR A 121 -32.53 -25.72 0.55
CA TYR A 121 -33.78 -25.86 -0.19
C TYR A 121 -33.50 -25.94 -1.69
N ALA A 122 -34.28 -26.73 -2.42
CA ALA A 122 -34.17 -26.89 -3.87
C ALA A 122 -35.46 -27.48 -4.49
N ARG A 123 -35.51 -27.65 -5.81
CA ARG A 123 -36.57 -28.47 -6.46
C ARG A 123 -36.12 -29.91 -6.74
N TYR A 124 -34.82 -30.16 -6.80
CA TYR A 124 -34.24 -31.47 -7.00
C TYR A 124 -33.00 -31.65 -6.12
N LEU A 125 -32.80 -32.87 -5.61
CA LEU A 125 -31.61 -33.28 -4.88
C LEU A 125 -31.23 -34.70 -5.29
N HIS A 126 -29.97 -34.91 -5.69
CA HIS A 126 -29.36 -36.24 -5.72
C HIS A 126 -28.39 -36.35 -4.55
N TYR A 127 -28.55 -37.39 -3.74
CA TYR A 127 -27.72 -37.60 -2.55
C TYR A 127 -27.04 -38.96 -2.58
N ASP A 128 -25.73 -38.95 -2.33
CA ASP A 128 -24.92 -40.15 -2.12
C ASP A 128 -24.57 -40.28 -0.63
N GLY A 129 -25.11 -41.31 0.03
CA GLY A 129 -24.87 -41.56 1.44
C GLY A 129 -23.47 -42.10 1.75
N ASN A 130 -22.80 -42.73 0.79
CA ASN A 130 -21.43 -43.24 0.98
C ASN A 130 -20.41 -42.08 0.92
N LEU A 131 -20.56 -41.20 -0.07
CA LEU A 131 -19.72 -40.01 -0.25
C LEU A 131 -20.15 -38.86 0.66
N LYS A 132 -21.38 -38.90 1.18
CA LYS A 132 -22.05 -37.81 1.91
C LYS A 132 -22.14 -36.53 1.09
N PHE A 133 -22.43 -36.70 -0.19
CA PHE A 133 -22.41 -35.65 -1.19
C PHE A 133 -23.82 -35.37 -1.70
N ALA A 134 -24.21 -34.09 -1.71
CA ALA A 134 -25.52 -33.63 -2.15
C ALA A 134 -25.40 -32.74 -3.40
N ARG A 135 -26.10 -33.09 -4.48
CA ARG A 135 -26.26 -32.24 -5.67
C ARG A 135 -27.65 -31.63 -5.66
N LEU A 136 -27.76 -30.37 -5.31
CA LEU A 136 -29.01 -29.61 -5.29
C LEU A 136 -29.16 -28.84 -6.60
N ARG A 137 -30.36 -28.89 -7.20
CA ARG A 137 -30.66 -28.20 -8.46
C ARG A 137 -31.99 -27.46 -8.42
N HIS A 138 -32.04 -26.38 -9.18
CA HIS A 138 -33.17 -25.50 -9.43
C HIS A 138 -33.62 -24.71 -8.20
N SER A 139 -33.43 -23.39 -8.27
CA SER A 139 -33.79 -22.45 -7.19
C SER A 139 -33.21 -22.88 -5.83
N VAL A 140 -31.90 -23.16 -5.81
CA VAL A 140 -31.20 -23.60 -4.61
C VAL A 140 -30.99 -22.43 -3.65
N ARG A 141 -31.25 -22.68 -2.38
CA ARG A 141 -31.01 -21.74 -1.29
C ARG A 141 -30.39 -22.46 -0.11
N LEU A 142 -29.22 -22.02 0.35
CA LEU A 142 -28.56 -22.50 1.56
C LEU A 142 -28.56 -21.38 2.60
N GLU A 143 -29.20 -21.61 3.73
CA GLU A 143 -29.28 -20.69 4.86
C GLU A 143 -28.33 -21.14 5.98
N ASN A 144 -27.53 -20.21 6.48
CA ASN A 144 -26.73 -20.31 7.69
C ASN A 144 -26.98 -19.08 8.58
N ARG A 145 -26.48 -19.09 9.82
CA ARG A 145 -26.61 -17.97 10.76
C ARG A 145 -26.01 -16.66 10.25
N SER A 146 -24.89 -16.72 9.51
CA SER A 146 -24.17 -15.53 9.06
C SER A 146 -24.64 -15.00 7.70
N ALA A 147 -25.15 -15.88 6.82
CA ALA A 147 -25.48 -15.54 5.44
C ALA A 147 -26.41 -16.56 4.78
N THR A 148 -27.02 -16.14 3.67
CA THR A 148 -27.80 -17.01 2.77
C THR A 148 -27.17 -17.04 1.37
N LEU A 149 -26.93 -18.23 0.84
CA LEU A 149 -26.45 -18.48 -0.52
C LEU A 149 -27.63 -18.82 -1.44
N PHE A 150 -27.67 -18.21 -2.63
CA PHE A 150 -28.63 -18.48 -3.70
C PHE A 150 -27.91 -18.89 -4.98
N THR A 151 -28.37 -19.95 -5.65
CA THR A 151 -27.84 -20.40 -6.96
C THR A 151 -28.86 -21.33 -7.64
N ASP A 152 -28.67 -21.66 -8.93
CA ASP A 152 -29.44 -22.74 -9.56
C ASP A 152 -28.82 -24.13 -9.32
N SER A 153 -27.50 -24.21 -9.18
CA SER A 153 -26.75 -25.46 -9.07
C SER A 153 -25.77 -25.40 -7.91
N LEU A 154 -26.00 -26.22 -6.87
CA LEU A 154 -25.09 -26.34 -5.72
C LEU A 154 -24.68 -27.79 -5.51
N ASP A 155 -23.39 -28.00 -5.36
CA ASP A 155 -22.83 -29.25 -4.88
C ASP A 155 -22.36 -29.04 -3.44
N TYR A 156 -22.74 -29.94 -2.54
CA TYR A 156 -22.48 -29.80 -1.11
C TYR A 156 -21.84 -31.07 -0.54
N ASP A 157 -20.61 -30.93 -0.07
CA ASP A 157 -19.85 -31.96 0.62
C ASP A 157 -20.07 -31.83 2.13
N ARG A 158 -20.69 -32.85 2.74
CA ARG A 158 -20.96 -32.85 4.19
C ARG A 158 -19.75 -33.29 5.04
N VAL A 159 -18.73 -33.90 4.44
CA VAL A 159 -17.49 -34.24 5.14
C VAL A 159 -16.72 -32.96 5.40
N GLU A 160 -16.52 -32.15 4.36
CA GLU A 160 -15.81 -30.87 4.44
C GLU A 160 -16.70 -29.72 4.94
N ASN A 161 -18.03 -29.90 4.92
CA ASN A 161 -19.01 -28.82 5.15
C ASN A 161 -18.77 -27.65 4.19
N LEU A 162 -18.71 -27.96 2.90
CA LEU A 162 -18.39 -27.03 1.83
C LEU A 162 -19.45 -27.12 0.73
N GLY A 163 -20.08 -25.99 0.40
CA GLY A 163 -20.94 -25.86 -0.76
C GLY A 163 -20.22 -25.11 -1.86
N TYR A 164 -20.36 -25.53 -3.11
CA TYR A 164 -19.81 -24.81 -4.25
C TYR A 164 -20.75 -24.81 -5.46
N TYR A 165 -20.73 -23.70 -6.19
CA TYR A 165 -21.50 -23.48 -7.42
C TYR A 165 -20.58 -23.03 -8.55
N PHE A 166 -20.98 -23.31 -9.78
CA PHE A 166 -20.18 -23.03 -10.99
C PHE A 166 -20.96 -22.35 -12.13
N ASP A 167 -22.28 -22.18 -11.97
CA ASP A 167 -23.18 -21.56 -12.96
C ASP A 167 -23.72 -20.19 -12.49
N GLY A 168 -23.00 -19.53 -11.59
CA GLY A 168 -23.43 -18.29 -10.97
C GLY A 168 -24.18 -18.47 -9.66
N GLY A 169 -24.00 -17.51 -8.77
CA GLY A 169 -24.63 -17.51 -7.46
C GLY A 169 -24.42 -16.20 -6.71
N SER A 170 -25.14 -16.06 -5.60
CA SER A 170 -25.00 -14.92 -4.71
C SER A 170 -24.97 -15.37 -3.26
N ILE A 171 -24.26 -14.61 -2.42
CA ILE A 171 -24.28 -14.74 -0.97
C ILE A 171 -24.69 -13.39 -0.39
N VAL A 172 -25.73 -13.41 0.43
CA VAL A 172 -26.29 -12.22 1.07
C VAL A 172 -26.12 -12.36 2.58
N ASP A 173 -25.53 -11.34 3.20
CA ASP A 173 -25.43 -11.23 4.64
C ASP A 173 -26.05 -9.93 5.18
N SER A 174 -25.77 -9.58 6.43
CA SER A 174 -26.34 -8.39 7.08
C SER A 174 -25.89 -7.04 6.50
N LEU A 175 -24.75 -6.98 5.80
CA LEU A 175 -24.17 -5.75 5.24
C LEU A 175 -23.96 -5.82 3.73
N ASN A 176 -23.59 -7.00 3.22
CA ASN A 176 -23.07 -7.15 1.87
C ASN A 176 -23.87 -8.17 1.07
N THR A 177 -24.00 -7.90 -0.23
CA THR A 177 -24.45 -8.87 -1.24
C THR A 177 -23.31 -9.12 -2.21
N LEU A 178 -22.85 -10.37 -2.29
CA LEU A 178 -21.78 -10.79 -3.19
C LEU A 178 -22.36 -11.66 -4.30
N THR A 179 -21.91 -11.44 -5.53
CA THR A 179 -22.28 -12.24 -6.71
C THR A 179 -21.02 -12.67 -7.45
N SER A 180 -21.04 -13.86 -8.06
CA SER A 180 -19.93 -14.35 -8.91
C SER A 180 -20.39 -15.49 -9.80
N ASN A 181 -19.54 -15.91 -10.75
CA ASN A 181 -19.81 -17.11 -11.56
C ASN A 181 -19.48 -18.41 -10.81
N TYR A 182 -18.41 -18.40 -10.03
CA TYR A 182 -17.98 -19.53 -9.20
C TYR A 182 -17.86 -19.09 -7.75
N GLY A 183 -18.41 -19.88 -6.83
CA GLY A 183 -18.19 -19.62 -5.42
C GLY A 183 -18.22 -20.86 -4.56
N GLU A 184 -17.44 -20.80 -3.49
CA GLU A 184 -17.37 -21.78 -2.42
C GLU A 184 -17.83 -21.12 -1.12
N TYR A 185 -18.50 -21.88 -0.26
CA TYR A 185 -18.95 -21.40 1.03
C TYR A 185 -18.90 -22.51 2.08
N SER A 186 -18.19 -22.26 3.18
CA SER A 186 -18.20 -23.11 4.36
C SER A 186 -19.08 -22.51 5.46
N PRO A 187 -20.27 -23.11 5.75
CA PRO A 187 -21.11 -22.64 6.85
C PRO A 187 -20.46 -22.75 8.23
N THR A 188 -19.40 -23.57 8.37
CA THR A 188 -18.72 -23.83 9.66
C THR A 188 -17.76 -22.70 10.02
N THR A 189 -16.97 -22.22 9.05
CA THR A 189 -16.01 -21.12 9.27
C THR A 189 -16.53 -19.77 8.82
N SER A 190 -17.68 -19.76 8.14
CA SER A 190 -18.27 -18.57 7.49
C SER A 190 -17.42 -18.01 6.35
N ASP A 191 -16.39 -18.73 5.91
CA ASP A 191 -15.53 -18.35 4.79
C ASP A 191 -16.22 -18.66 3.46
N ALA A 192 -16.09 -17.73 2.53
CA ALA A 192 -16.53 -17.85 1.16
C ALA A 192 -15.41 -17.42 0.21
N VAL A 193 -15.25 -18.14 -0.90
CA VAL A 193 -14.33 -17.80 -1.99
C VAL A 193 -15.18 -17.52 -3.21
N PHE A 194 -14.96 -16.39 -3.86
CA PHE A 194 -15.65 -15.99 -5.08
C PHE A 194 -14.64 -15.83 -6.20
N ARG A 195 -14.96 -16.35 -7.40
CA ARG A 195 -14.10 -16.26 -8.58
C ARG A 195 -14.91 -15.94 -9.83
N ASN A 196 -14.24 -15.24 -10.74
CA ASN A 196 -14.70 -14.81 -12.06
C ASN A 196 -15.92 -13.86 -11.97
N ASN A 197 -15.72 -12.61 -12.36
CA ASN A 197 -16.75 -11.56 -12.35
C ASN A 197 -17.41 -11.41 -10.96
N VAL A 198 -16.59 -11.18 -9.94
CA VAL A 198 -17.04 -10.99 -8.56
C VAL A 198 -17.48 -9.55 -8.37
N HIS A 199 -18.68 -9.37 -7.85
CA HIS A 199 -19.24 -8.07 -7.52
C HIS A 199 -19.83 -8.10 -6.11
N LEU A 200 -19.32 -7.22 -5.24
CA LEU A 200 -19.81 -6.97 -3.89
C LEU A 200 -20.53 -5.63 -3.87
N GLU A 201 -21.80 -5.67 -3.47
CA GLU A 201 -22.66 -4.51 -3.25
C GLU A 201 -22.85 -4.30 -1.74
N ASN A 202 -22.54 -3.09 -1.27
CA ASN A 202 -22.80 -2.58 0.07
C ASN A 202 -23.63 -1.28 -0.05
N GLU A 203 -24.28 -0.83 1.01
CA GLU A 203 -25.03 0.44 1.01
C GLU A 203 -24.15 1.65 0.65
N ASP A 204 -22.88 1.64 1.06
CA ASP A 204 -21.97 2.77 0.93
C ASP A 204 -20.94 2.64 -0.21
N TYR A 205 -20.75 1.43 -0.74
CA TYR A 205 -19.74 1.18 -1.76
C TYR A 205 -20.00 -0.08 -2.60
N THR A 206 -19.34 -0.16 -3.75
CA THR A 206 -19.29 -1.37 -4.58
C THR A 206 -17.83 -1.81 -4.77
N MET A 207 -17.60 -3.10 -4.94
CA MET A 207 -16.29 -3.67 -5.22
C MET A 207 -16.39 -4.73 -6.32
N ASP A 208 -15.63 -4.52 -7.40
CA ASP A 208 -15.55 -5.39 -8.57
C ASP A 208 -14.16 -6.04 -8.62
N THR A 209 -14.08 -7.37 -8.75
CA THR A 209 -12.81 -8.10 -8.79
C THR A 209 -12.92 -9.45 -9.51
N GLU A 210 -11.78 -10.09 -9.78
CA GLU A 210 -11.73 -11.46 -10.30
C GLU A 210 -11.73 -12.53 -9.21
N GLU A 211 -11.18 -12.22 -8.03
CA GLU A 211 -11.11 -13.16 -6.91
C GLU A 211 -11.20 -12.43 -5.57
N LEU A 212 -12.13 -12.87 -4.73
CA LEU A 212 -12.37 -12.33 -3.41
C LEU A 212 -12.56 -13.45 -2.40
N HIS A 213 -11.79 -13.42 -1.32
CA HIS A 213 -12.05 -14.27 -0.17
C HIS A 213 -12.77 -13.42 0.87
N TYR A 214 -13.87 -13.92 1.41
CA TYR A 214 -14.75 -13.14 2.25
C TYR A 214 -15.25 -13.96 3.42
N ASN A 215 -15.15 -13.41 4.62
CA ASN A 215 -15.73 -14.04 5.79
C ASN A 215 -17.09 -13.40 6.12
N THR A 216 -18.16 -14.16 5.96
CA THR A 216 -19.55 -13.71 6.16
C THR A 216 -19.92 -13.42 7.60
N ASP A 217 -19.08 -13.73 8.60
CA ASP A 217 -19.33 -13.37 10.00
C ASP A 217 -18.63 -12.05 10.34
N THR A 218 -17.31 -11.99 10.10
CA THR A 218 -16.45 -10.83 10.38
C THR A 218 -16.55 -9.72 9.35
N LYS A 219 -17.12 -9.96 8.17
CA LYS A 219 -17.25 -9.01 7.06
C LYS A 219 -15.91 -8.52 6.50
N ILE A 220 -14.87 -9.33 6.66
CA ILE A 220 -13.54 -9.04 6.15
C ILE A 220 -13.41 -9.65 4.76
N SER A 221 -13.06 -8.80 3.79
CA SER A 221 -12.68 -9.15 2.43
C SER A 221 -11.17 -9.17 2.27
N TYR A 222 -10.63 -10.22 1.67
CA TYR A 222 -9.27 -10.31 1.20
C TYR A 222 -9.29 -10.21 -0.33
N ILE A 223 -8.67 -9.16 -0.83
CA ILE A 223 -8.53 -8.89 -2.25
C ILE A 223 -7.36 -9.73 -2.77
N MET A 224 -7.63 -10.62 -3.72
CA MET A 224 -6.66 -11.56 -4.29
C MET A 224 -6.38 -11.33 -5.79
N GLY A 225 -6.93 -10.25 -6.36
CA GLY A 225 -6.75 -9.91 -7.76
C GLY A 225 -7.04 -8.45 -8.08
N PRO A 226 -6.90 -8.03 -9.35
CA PRO A 226 -7.24 -6.69 -9.81
C PRO A 226 -8.66 -6.32 -9.38
N THR A 227 -8.76 -5.23 -8.62
CA THR A 227 -9.97 -4.82 -7.92
C THR A 227 -10.19 -3.34 -8.06
N GLU A 228 -11.43 -3.00 -8.34
CA GLU A 228 -11.94 -1.64 -8.39
C GLU A 228 -13.00 -1.48 -7.30
N MET A 229 -12.86 -0.47 -6.43
CA MET A 229 -13.87 -0.18 -5.42
C MET A 229 -14.34 1.27 -5.56
N LYS A 230 -15.65 1.49 -5.59
CA LYS A 230 -16.30 2.79 -5.81
C LYS A 230 -17.15 3.16 -4.61
N SER A 231 -17.04 4.40 -4.14
CA SER A 231 -17.83 4.94 -3.02
C SER A 231 -18.11 6.43 -3.23
N ASP A 232 -18.89 7.02 -2.33
CA ASP A 232 -19.08 8.47 -2.24
C ASP A 232 -17.78 9.24 -1.91
N SER A 233 -16.90 8.63 -1.14
CA SER A 233 -15.63 9.19 -0.68
C SER A 233 -14.53 9.15 -1.75
N GLY A 234 -14.71 8.36 -2.81
CA GLY A 234 -13.65 8.15 -3.79
C GLY A 234 -13.66 6.77 -4.42
N TYR A 235 -12.57 6.49 -5.12
CA TYR A 235 -12.38 5.30 -5.93
C TYR A 235 -11.02 4.66 -5.60
N ILE A 236 -10.96 3.34 -5.52
CA ILE A 236 -9.76 2.59 -5.16
C ILE A 236 -9.44 1.60 -6.27
N VAL A 237 -8.17 1.53 -6.65
CA VAL A 237 -7.61 0.49 -7.51
C VAL A 237 -6.55 -0.26 -6.73
N SER A 238 -6.73 -1.57 -6.61
CA SER A 238 -5.82 -2.44 -5.86
C SER A 238 -5.74 -3.81 -6.51
N THR A 239 -4.62 -4.51 -6.34
CA THR A 239 -4.47 -5.91 -6.75
C THR A 239 -4.44 -6.85 -5.55
N ARG A 240 -4.21 -6.30 -4.35
CA ARG A 240 -4.12 -7.06 -3.12
C ARG A 240 -4.41 -6.18 -1.93
N GLY A 241 -5.12 -6.72 -0.94
CA GLY A 241 -5.47 -5.94 0.24
C GLY A 241 -6.46 -6.63 1.14
N VAL A 242 -6.79 -5.96 2.23
CA VAL A 242 -7.81 -6.38 3.20
C VAL A 242 -8.77 -5.23 3.40
N TYR A 243 -10.07 -5.52 3.39
CA TYR A 243 -11.10 -4.52 3.61
C TYR A 243 -12.09 -5.02 4.66
N ASP A 244 -12.34 -4.20 5.69
CA ASP A 244 -13.31 -4.50 6.75
C ASP A 244 -14.57 -3.65 6.55
N SER A 245 -15.66 -4.28 6.12
CA SER A 245 -16.94 -3.61 5.89
C SER A 245 -17.62 -3.10 7.18
N ASN A 246 -17.22 -3.57 8.38
CA ASN A 246 -17.79 -3.05 9.63
C ASN A 246 -17.18 -1.71 10.03
N THR A 247 -15.91 -1.51 9.73
CA THR A 247 -15.15 -0.33 10.16
C THR A 247 -14.83 0.64 9.04
N ASP A 248 -15.11 0.26 7.78
CA ASP A 248 -14.75 0.99 6.56
C ASP A 248 -13.24 1.25 6.41
N VAL A 249 -12.44 0.32 6.90
CA VAL A 249 -10.97 0.40 6.87
C VAL A 249 -10.42 -0.55 5.82
N GLY A 250 -9.61 -0.01 4.92
CA GLY A 250 -8.87 -0.74 3.90
C GLY A 250 -7.37 -0.72 4.16
N ILE A 251 -6.74 -1.87 4.00
CA ILE A 251 -5.29 -2.02 3.91
C ILE A 251 -4.98 -2.47 2.49
N LEU A 252 -4.54 -1.54 1.67
CA LEU A 252 -4.29 -1.73 0.25
C LEU A 252 -2.80 -1.95 0.03
N LEU A 253 -2.44 -2.93 -0.78
CA LEU A 253 -1.06 -3.40 -0.93
C LEU A 253 -0.64 -3.33 -2.41
N ASP A 254 0.62 -3.67 -2.67
CA ASP A 254 1.17 -3.85 -4.02
C ASP A 254 0.97 -2.63 -4.93
N ARG A 255 1.31 -1.45 -4.39
CA ARG A 255 1.30 -0.18 -5.13
C ARG A 255 -0.10 0.28 -5.56
N SER A 256 -1.07 0.08 -4.67
CA SER A 256 -2.46 0.50 -4.82
C SER A 256 -2.61 2.03 -4.97
N VAL A 257 -3.75 2.45 -5.52
CA VAL A 257 -4.09 3.86 -5.76
C VAL A 257 -5.46 4.19 -5.17
N VAL A 258 -5.52 5.27 -4.40
CA VAL A 258 -6.76 5.85 -3.86
C VAL A 258 -7.01 7.20 -4.49
N TYR A 259 -8.14 7.34 -5.16
CA TYR A 259 -8.60 8.57 -5.79
C TYR A 259 -9.60 9.27 -4.85
N SER A 260 -9.46 10.58 -4.70
CA SER A 260 -10.43 11.39 -3.96
C SER A 260 -11.82 11.37 -4.61
N SER A 261 -12.84 11.77 -3.87
CA SER A 261 -14.26 11.82 -4.33
C SER A 261 -14.47 12.50 -5.69
N ASN A 262 -13.69 13.55 -5.97
CA ASN A 262 -13.74 14.31 -7.23
C ASN A 262 -12.70 13.87 -8.29
N GLY A 263 -11.92 12.83 -8.01
CA GLY A 263 -10.84 12.31 -8.87
C GLY A 263 -9.63 13.25 -9.04
N ALA A 264 -9.63 14.41 -8.39
CA ALA A 264 -8.59 15.42 -8.57
C ALA A 264 -7.26 15.03 -7.90
N LYS A 265 -7.34 14.28 -6.79
CA LYS A 265 -6.19 13.85 -6.00
C LYS A 265 -6.06 12.33 -6.02
N GLN A 266 -4.82 11.86 -6.10
CA GLN A 266 -4.48 10.44 -6.21
C GLN A 266 -3.36 10.14 -5.23
N LEU A 267 -3.62 9.24 -4.27
CA LEU A 267 -2.64 8.72 -3.32
C LEU A 267 -2.20 7.33 -3.78
N THR A 268 -0.92 7.18 -4.09
CA THR A 268 -0.27 5.91 -4.43
C THR A 268 0.76 5.59 -3.35
N GLY A 269 0.96 4.30 -3.06
CA GLY A 269 2.07 3.83 -2.23
C GLY A 269 2.12 2.31 -2.22
N ASP A 270 3.27 1.73 -1.87
CA ASP A 270 3.45 0.27 -1.80
C ASP A 270 2.42 -0.37 -0.88
N SER A 271 2.13 0.31 0.23
CA SER A 271 0.97 0.01 1.08
C SER A 271 0.25 1.30 1.49
N ILE A 272 -1.07 1.22 1.58
CA ILE A 272 -1.95 2.32 1.99
C ILE A 272 -2.89 1.82 3.07
N PHE A 273 -2.88 2.47 4.22
CA PHE A 273 -3.97 2.41 5.19
C PHE A 273 -5.00 3.47 4.80
N TYR A 274 -6.22 3.07 4.53
CA TYR A 274 -7.31 3.96 4.13
C TYR A 274 -8.49 3.83 5.10
N ASP A 275 -8.91 4.95 5.68
CA ASP A 275 -10.10 5.04 6.52
C ASP A 275 -11.15 5.86 5.77
N ARG A 276 -12.14 5.18 5.20
CA ARG A 276 -13.19 5.80 4.35
C ARG A 276 -14.00 6.81 5.16
N LYS A 277 -14.42 6.41 6.36
CA LYS A 277 -15.30 7.17 7.26
C LYS A 277 -14.69 8.51 7.64
N ASN A 278 -13.38 8.51 7.94
CA ASN A 278 -12.64 9.72 8.24
C ASN A 278 -12.05 10.41 7.01
N SER A 279 -12.04 9.73 5.84
CA SER A 279 -11.52 10.21 4.56
C SER A 279 -10.06 10.62 4.63
N PHE A 280 -9.24 9.77 5.25
CA PHE A 280 -7.79 9.94 5.25
C PHE A 280 -7.08 8.65 4.83
N GLY A 281 -5.90 8.83 4.26
CA GLY A 281 -5.00 7.74 3.89
C GLY A 281 -3.59 7.98 4.43
N GLU A 282 -2.97 6.93 4.93
CA GLU A 282 -1.53 6.86 5.18
C GLU A 282 -0.89 5.95 4.13
N ALA A 283 0.10 6.45 3.40
CA ALA A 283 0.81 5.69 2.38
C ALA A 283 2.27 5.47 2.81
N PHE A 284 2.77 4.27 2.58
CA PHE A 284 4.09 3.81 3.01
C PHE A 284 4.81 3.12 1.84
N GLY A 285 6.08 3.46 1.65
CA GLY A 285 6.90 3.00 0.51
C GLY A 285 6.50 3.70 -0.78
N ASP A 286 7.45 4.38 -1.42
CA ASP A 286 7.28 5.09 -2.69
C ASP A 286 5.93 5.85 -2.80
N MET A 287 5.61 6.62 -1.76
CA MET A 287 4.36 7.37 -1.67
C MET A 287 4.36 8.49 -2.70
N ILE A 288 3.24 8.62 -3.40
CA ILE A 288 2.96 9.70 -4.36
C ILE A 288 1.56 10.25 -4.09
N LEU A 289 1.46 11.53 -3.80
CA LEU A 289 0.22 12.28 -3.79
C LEU A 289 0.21 13.24 -4.98
N THR A 290 -0.57 12.92 -6.01
CA THR A 290 -0.73 13.75 -7.21
C THR A 290 -1.99 14.59 -7.11
N ASP A 291 -1.87 15.89 -7.39
CA ASP A 291 -2.98 16.84 -7.52
C ASP A 291 -3.03 17.34 -8.97
N THR A 292 -4.05 16.88 -9.70
CA THR A 292 -4.20 17.17 -11.13
C THR A 292 -4.73 18.57 -11.41
N ILE A 293 -5.49 19.16 -10.48
CA ILE A 293 -6.01 20.53 -10.57
C ILE A 293 -4.84 21.51 -10.48
N ASN A 294 -3.99 21.28 -9.48
CA ASN A 294 -2.89 22.17 -9.17
C ASN A 294 -1.59 21.82 -9.90
N ARG A 295 -1.60 20.73 -10.68
CA ARG A 295 -0.45 20.26 -11.47
C ARG A 295 0.80 20.12 -10.59
N SER A 296 0.64 19.42 -9.47
CA SER A 296 1.71 19.16 -8.52
C SER A 296 1.69 17.72 -8.04
N SER A 297 2.84 17.18 -7.69
CA SER A 297 2.96 15.84 -7.10
C SER A 297 3.94 15.85 -5.94
N LEU A 298 3.49 15.35 -4.79
CA LEU A 298 4.25 15.23 -3.56
C LEU A 298 4.69 13.79 -3.38
N TYR A 299 5.96 13.59 -3.06
CA TYR A 299 6.60 12.29 -2.95
C TYR A 299 7.26 12.11 -1.59
N GLY A 300 7.40 10.86 -1.14
CA GLY A 300 8.19 10.48 0.04
C GLY A 300 8.07 8.98 0.34
N ASP A 301 8.76 8.48 1.36
CA ASP A 301 8.61 7.07 1.79
C ASP A 301 7.44 6.89 2.76
N TYR A 302 6.97 7.99 3.35
CA TYR A 302 5.76 8.03 4.15
C TYR A 302 5.00 9.32 3.87
N GLY A 303 3.69 9.17 3.69
CA GLY A 303 2.77 10.28 3.51
C GLY A 303 1.46 10.09 4.25
N TYR A 304 0.84 11.21 4.57
CA TYR A 304 -0.51 11.28 5.11
C TYR A 304 -1.31 12.25 4.25
N PHE A 305 -2.56 11.90 3.97
CA PHE A 305 -3.50 12.75 3.27
C PHE A 305 -4.87 12.69 3.94
N ASP A 306 -5.42 13.85 4.30
CA ASP A 306 -6.76 14.03 4.87
C ASP A 306 -7.57 14.89 3.92
N GLU A 307 -8.56 14.29 3.27
CA GLU A 307 -9.38 14.94 2.25
C GLU A 307 -10.29 16.02 2.86
N LYS A 308 -10.85 15.77 4.05
CA LYS A 308 -11.76 16.71 4.71
C LYS A 308 -11.05 18.00 5.12
N LYS A 309 -9.79 17.90 5.54
CA LYS A 309 -8.96 19.05 5.92
C LYS A 309 -8.16 19.63 4.75
N ASP A 310 -8.18 18.97 3.58
CA ASP A 310 -7.26 19.20 2.47
C ASP A 310 -5.81 19.41 2.96
N TYR A 311 -5.38 18.52 3.85
CA TYR A 311 -4.06 18.53 4.46
C TYR A 311 -3.28 17.29 4.03
N ALA A 312 -2.05 17.51 3.59
CA ALA A 312 -1.12 16.43 3.30
C ALA A 312 0.26 16.74 3.85
N PHE A 313 1.01 15.69 4.20
CA PHE A 313 2.45 15.81 4.36
C PHE A 313 3.16 14.59 3.79
N ALA A 314 4.43 14.79 3.44
CA ALA A 314 5.37 13.74 3.10
C ALA A 314 6.65 13.92 3.89
N THR A 315 7.27 12.81 4.27
CA THR A 315 8.58 12.78 4.93
C THR A 315 9.37 11.56 4.46
N GLN A 316 10.66 11.50 4.85
CA GLN A 316 11.61 10.45 4.45
C GLN A 316 11.82 10.48 2.93
N ARG A 317 12.83 11.21 2.46
CA ARG A 317 13.05 11.54 1.03
C ARG A 317 11.88 12.32 0.41
N ALA A 318 11.37 13.32 1.13
CA ALA A 318 10.25 14.10 0.65
C ALA A 318 10.65 15.11 -0.42
N TYR A 319 9.90 15.13 -1.52
CA TYR A 319 10.02 16.15 -2.55
C TYR A 319 8.70 16.46 -3.24
N LEU A 320 8.56 17.69 -3.70
CA LEU A 320 7.43 18.22 -4.43
C LEU A 320 7.89 18.55 -5.85
N ILE A 321 7.11 18.13 -6.83
CA ILE A 321 7.20 18.54 -8.22
C ILE A 321 6.02 19.48 -8.50
N ASP A 322 6.30 20.69 -8.94
CA ASP A 322 5.30 21.61 -9.48
C ASP A 322 5.55 21.78 -10.99
N TYR A 323 4.54 21.42 -11.79
CA TYR A 323 4.52 21.51 -13.24
C TYR A 323 3.31 22.33 -13.73
N SER A 324 2.87 23.29 -12.91
CA SER A 324 1.82 24.25 -13.27
C SER A 324 2.26 25.23 -14.37
N LYS A 325 3.58 25.42 -14.53
CA LYS A 325 4.22 26.23 -15.58
C LYS A 325 5.07 25.34 -16.53
N PRO A 326 5.50 25.84 -17.71
CA PRO A 326 6.31 25.07 -18.65
C PRO A 326 7.61 24.50 -18.04
N ASP A 327 8.25 25.26 -17.16
CA ASP A 327 9.41 24.81 -16.41
C ASP A 327 8.98 24.15 -15.09
N THR A 328 9.51 22.96 -14.83
CA THR A 328 9.20 22.20 -13.63
C THR A 328 10.05 22.66 -12.44
N LEU A 329 9.39 23.02 -11.34
CA LEU A 329 10.04 23.35 -10.08
C LEU A 329 10.09 22.11 -9.18
N TRP A 330 11.28 21.80 -8.67
CA TRP A 330 11.48 20.73 -7.71
C TRP A 330 11.85 21.31 -6.36
N THR A 331 11.21 20.84 -5.29
CA THR A 331 11.49 21.26 -3.91
C THR A 331 11.61 20.03 -3.03
N ALA A 332 12.72 19.87 -2.31
CA ALA A 332 12.92 18.79 -1.34
C ALA A 332 13.13 19.36 0.06
N ALA A 333 12.76 18.59 1.09
CA ALA A 333 12.98 18.90 2.51
C ALA A 333 12.92 17.61 3.34
N ASP A 334 13.25 17.67 4.64
CA ASP A 334 13.01 16.51 5.52
C ASP A 334 11.51 16.19 5.63
N THR A 335 10.67 17.22 5.60
CA THR A 335 9.20 17.11 5.60
C THR A 335 8.61 18.24 4.77
N LEU A 336 7.66 17.90 3.92
CA LEU A 336 6.88 18.84 3.13
C LEU A 336 5.41 18.74 3.54
N GLU A 337 4.77 19.88 3.77
CA GLU A 337 3.33 19.97 4.03
C GLU A 337 2.64 20.76 2.92
N LEU A 338 1.44 20.30 2.55
CA LEU A 338 0.51 20.97 1.67
C LEU A 338 -0.81 21.16 2.43
N ILE A 339 -1.28 22.40 2.52
CA ILE A 339 -2.50 22.75 3.22
C ILE A 339 -3.35 23.61 2.29
N THR A 340 -4.58 23.19 2.00
CA THR A 340 -5.56 24.01 1.29
C THR A 340 -6.71 24.37 2.23
N GLN A 341 -6.90 25.65 2.47
CA GLN A 341 -8.04 26.18 3.21
C GLN A 341 -9.08 26.67 2.22
N ARG A 342 -10.16 25.89 2.06
CA ARG A 342 -11.26 26.26 1.17
C ARG A 342 -11.91 27.56 1.63
N ARG A 343 -11.91 28.57 0.77
CA ARG A 343 -12.42 29.92 1.07
C ARG A 343 -13.09 30.54 -0.16
N ILE A 344 -13.96 31.52 0.08
CA ILE A 344 -14.60 32.34 -0.96
C ILE A 344 -13.94 33.73 -0.92
N PRO A 345 -13.51 34.31 -2.05
CA PRO A 345 -13.71 33.85 -3.44
C PRO A 345 -12.70 32.80 -3.92
N GLU A 346 -11.54 32.68 -3.28
CA GLU A 346 -10.44 31.79 -3.71
C GLU A 346 -9.85 31.01 -2.54
N ASP A 347 -9.38 29.79 -2.84
CA ASP A 347 -8.74 28.91 -1.87
C ASP A 347 -7.38 29.46 -1.41
N ARG A 348 -7.11 29.35 -0.11
CA ARG A 348 -5.80 29.70 0.45
C ARG A 348 -4.92 28.46 0.52
N ARG A 349 -3.79 28.49 -0.17
CA ARG A 349 -2.83 27.39 -0.24
C ARG A 349 -1.58 27.76 0.55
N ILE A 350 -1.13 26.82 1.36
CA ILE A 350 0.07 26.96 2.17
C ILE A 350 0.97 25.76 1.88
N VAL A 351 2.22 26.04 1.52
CA VAL A 351 3.25 25.01 1.34
C VAL A 351 4.33 25.27 2.37
N ARG A 352 4.77 24.22 3.07
CA ARG A 352 5.87 24.32 4.05
C ARG A 352 6.91 23.25 3.80
N GLY A 353 8.17 23.64 3.83
CA GLY A 353 9.32 22.73 3.86
C GLY A 353 10.06 22.92 5.17
N TYR A 354 10.29 21.82 5.89
CA TYR A 354 10.96 21.82 7.18
C TYR A 354 12.32 21.14 7.06
N ARG A 355 13.38 21.90 7.39
CA ARG A 355 14.79 21.50 7.38
C ARG A 355 15.31 21.07 6.00
N HIS A 356 16.57 21.43 5.76
CA HIS A 356 17.32 21.05 4.56
C HIS A 356 16.59 21.32 3.24
N VAL A 357 15.85 22.42 3.16
CA VAL A 357 15.13 22.79 1.94
C VAL A 357 16.12 22.96 0.79
N ARG A 358 15.83 22.30 -0.32
CA ARG A 358 16.57 22.38 -1.59
C ARG A 358 15.59 22.60 -2.72
N VAL A 359 15.83 23.60 -3.55
CA VAL A 359 14.98 23.97 -4.68
C VAL A 359 15.81 23.90 -5.95
N PHE A 360 15.23 23.31 -7.00
CA PHE A 360 15.84 23.22 -8.32
C PHE A 360 14.82 23.48 -9.43
N ARG A 361 15.15 24.46 -10.27
CA ARG A 361 14.63 24.70 -11.61
C ARG A 361 15.84 25.05 -12.49
N SER A 362 15.70 24.98 -13.82
CA SER A 362 16.82 25.23 -14.76
C SER A 362 17.46 26.62 -14.58
N ASP A 363 16.65 27.64 -14.28
CA ASP A 363 17.04 29.04 -14.13
C ASP A 363 17.28 29.45 -12.66
N VAL A 364 16.63 28.79 -11.70
CA VAL A 364 16.69 29.17 -10.27
C VAL A 364 16.98 27.95 -9.40
N GLN A 365 17.93 28.12 -8.48
CA GLN A 365 18.25 27.10 -7.48
C GLN A 365 18.34 27.75 -6.11
N ALA A 366 17.94 27.05 -5.05
CA ALA A 366 18.05 27.59 -3.71
C ALA A 366 18.28 26.51 -2.65
N ILE A 367 18.89 26.91 -1.54
CA ILE A 367 18.94 26.14 -0.30
C ILE A 367 18.53 27.03 0.88
N ALA A 368 17.91 26.42 1.88
CA ALA A 368 17.50 27.08 3.13
C ALA A 368 17.34 26.01 4.23
N ASP A 369 17.19 26.43 5.49
CA ASP A 369 16.66 25.49 6.49
C ASP A 369 15.19 25.20 6.19
N SER A 370 14.37 26.24 6.11
CA SER A 370 12.92 26.11 6.01
C SER A 370 12.32 27.02 4.94
N LEU A 371 11.17 26.63 4.43
CA LEU A 371 10.43 27.33 3.37
C LEU A 371 8.96 27.43 3.74
N GLN A 372 8.34 28.57 3.46
CA GLN A 372 6.90 28.72 3.52
C GLN A 372 6.38 29.56 2.36
N TYR A 373 5.37 29.05 1.66
CA TYR A 373 4.55 29.82 0.73
C TYR A 373 3.14 29.97 1.28
N ASP A 374 2.54 31.14 1.17
CA ASP A 374 1.12 31.40 1.50
C ASP A 374 0.47 32.19 0.36
N SER A 375 -0.58 31.63 -0.26
CA SER A 375 -1.26 32.29 -1.37
C SER A 375 -2.12 33.49 -0.96
N ARG A 376 -2.39 33.67 0.35
CA ARG A 376 -3.16 34.82 0.84
C ARG A 376 -2.45 36.15 0.61
N ASP A 377 -1.14 36.16 0.85
CA ASP A 377 -0.27 37.31 0.62
C ASP A 377 0.65 37.10 -0.59
N SER A 378 0.64 35.91 -1.19
CA SER A 378 1.49 35.54 -2.34
C SER A 378 2.98 35.73 -2.02
N ILE A 379 3.38 35.37 -0.80
CA ILE A 379 4.76 35.48 -0.33
C ILE A 379 5.37 34.09 -0.16
N LEU A 380 6.53 33.89 -0.77
CA LEU A 380 7.43 32.77 -0.47
C LEU A 380 8.54 33.27 0.45
N HIS A 381 8.72 32.59 1.58
CA HIS A 381 9.82 32.81 2.50
C HIS A 381 10.81 31.66 2.45
N LEU A 382 12.10 32.01 2.43
CA LEU A 382 13.21 31.12 2.74
C LEU A 382 13.85 31.60 4.03
N TYR A 383 13.98 30.72 5.02
CA TYR A 383 14.43 31.04 6.36
C TYR A 383 15.80 30.43 6.68
N ASP A 384 16.47 31.06 7.64
CA ASP A 384 17.76 30.66 8.22
C ASP A 384 18.87 30.51 7.17
N ASN A 385 19.52 31.63 6.90
CA ASN A 385 20.68 31.73 6.03
C ASN A 385 20.47 31.17 4.61
N PRO A 386 19.35 31.50 3.93
CA PRO A 386 19.10 30.97 2.59
C PRO A 386 20.11 31.49 1.58
N ILE A 387 20.37 30.66 0.57
CA ILE A 387 21.21 30.97 -0.57
C ILE A 387 20.47 30.59 -1.83
N MET A 388 20.38 31.54 -2.77
CA MET A 388 19.77 31.35 -4.07
C MET A 388 20.79 31.62 -5.17
N TRP A 389 20.72 30.88 -6.26
CA TRP A 389 21.50 31.09 -7.47
C TRP A 389 20.60 31.28 -8.67
N ASN A 390 21.05 32.16 -9.56
CA ASN A 390 20.51 32.34 -10.90
C ASN A 390 21.71 32.62 -11.81
N GLU A 391 21.95 31.73 -12.78
CA GLU A 391 23.13 31.81 -13.66
C GLU A 391 24.47 31.97 -12.89
N ASP A 392 25.17 33.08 -13.09
CA ASP A 392 26.44 33.48 -12.46
C ASP A 392 26.25 34.29 -11.17
N ALA A 393 25.01 34.50 -10.73
CA ALA A 393 24.66 35.28 -9.55
C ALA A 393 24.23 34.41 -8.37
N GLN A 394 24.57 34.88 -7.17
CA GLN A 394 24.15 34.35 -5.88
C GLN A 394 23.55 35.46 -5.03
N LEU A 395 22.41 35.17 -4.41
CA LEU A 395 21.75 36.02 -3.43
C LEU A 395 21.69 35.28 -2.10
N SER A 396 21.98 35.97 -1.00
CA SER A 396 21.97 35.37 0.33
C SER A 396 21.66 36.39 1.41
N GLY A 397 21.05 35.95 2.51
CA GLY A 397 20.70 36.80 3.66
C GLY A 397 20.42 35.96 4.89
N ASP A 398 19.72 36.51 5.87
CA ASP A 398 19.13 35.75 6.99
C ASP A 398 17.76 35.18 6.61
N THR A 399 16.95 35.99 5.93
CA THR A 399 15.66 35.60 5.34
C THR A 399 15.51 36.21 3.96
N ILE A 400 15.01 35.44 3.00
CA ILE A 400 14.66 35.96 1.66
C ILE A 400 13.14 35.80 1.46
N CYS A 401 12.49 36.88 1.08
CA CYS A 401 11.05 36.92 0.79
C CYS A 401 10.83 37.25 -0.68
N PHE A 402 10.02 36.46 -1.37
CA PHE A 402 9.62 36.69 -2.75
C PHE A 402 8.14 37.06 -2.76
N GLN A 403 7.83 38.25 -3.25
CA GLN A 403 6.45 38.70 -3.43
C GLN A 403 6.02 38.44 -4.87
N PHE A 404 4.92 37.71 -5.04
CA PHE A 404 4.29 37.50 -6.33
C PHE A 404 3.03 38.37 -6.49
N ARG A 405 2.75 38.75 -7.72
CA ARG A 405 1.51 39.39 -8.16
C ARG A 405 1.12 38.82 -9.52
N ASN A 406 -0.09 38.26 -9.63
CA ASN A 406 -0.59 37.62 -10.86
C ASN A 406 0.42 36.59 -11.43
N ASP A 407 0.88 35.66 -10.58
CA ASP A 407 1.89 34.64 -10.90
C ASP A 407 3.27 35.16 -11.36
N SER A 408 3.52 36.46 -11.26
CA SER A 408 4.80 37.08 -11.64
C SER A 408 5.51 37.61 -10.41
N LEU A 409 6.83 37.42 -10.34
CA LEU A 409 7.65 37.96 -9.26
C LEU A 409 7.65 39.50 -9.34
N GLU A 410 7.18 40.18 -8.31
CA GLU A 410 7.13 41.64 -8.23
C GLU A 410 8.37 42.21 -7.56
N TYR A 411 8.75 41.66 -6.41
CA TYR A 411 10.00 42.01 -5.74
C TYR A 411 10.55 40.89 -4.87
N VAL A 412 11.85 40.97 -4.62
CA VAL A 412 12.58 40.12 -3.67
C VAL A 412 13.12 41.01 -2.56
N ASP A 413 12.83 40.65 -1.31
CA ASP A 413 13.42 41.24 -0.12
C ASP A 413 14.46 40.29 0.46
N VAL A 414 15.67 40.78 0.73
CA VAL A 414 16.70 40.08 1.48
C VAL A 414 16.88 40.81 2.81
N LEU A 415 16.48 40.15 3.89
CA LEU A 415 16.47 40.70 5.23
C LEU A 415 17.71 40.25 5.99
N ASP A 416 18.39 41.22 6.59
CA ASP A 416 19.60 41.09 7.41
C ASP A 416 20.77 40.34 6.73
N LYS A 417 21.99 40.89 6.86
CA LYS A 417 23.20 40.34 6.23
C LYS A 417 23.03 40.09 4.72
N ALA A 418 22.31 40.99 4.05
CA ALA A 418 22.02 40.86 2.64
C ALA A 418 23.34 40.91 1.83
N LEU A 419 23.54 39.92 0.97
CA LEU A 419 24.69 39.84 0.08
C LEU A 419 24.26 39.30 -1.29
N ALA A 420 24.64 40.03 -2.33
CA ALA A 420 24.53 39.64 -3.72
C ALA A 420 25.94 39.55 -4.29
N VAL A 421 26.25 38.44 -4.95
CA VAL A 421 27.55 38.17 -5.57
C VAL A 421 27.30 37.75 -7.01
N ARG A 422 28.04 38.30 -7.95
CA ARG A 422 28.02 37.86 -9.36
C ARG A 422 29.43 37.49 -9.78
N GLN A 423 29.60 36.26 -10.25
CA GLN A 423 30.88 35.76 -10.70
C GLN A 423 31.22 36.32 -12.08
N ILE A 424 32.31 37.08 -12.19
CA ILE A 424 32.81 37.60 -13.46
C ILE A 424 33.80 36.60 -14.09
N ASP A 425 34.67 36.07 -13.25
CA ASP A 425 35.70 35.09 -13.60
C ASP A 425 36.03 34.26 -12.35
N THR A 426 36.98 33.35 -12.45
CA THR A 426 37.46 32.46 -11.37
C THR A 426 37.88 33.22 -10.11
N LEU A 427 38.40 34.45 -10.25
CA LEU A 427 38.90 35.25 -9.12
C LEU A 427 38.15 36.57 -8.91
N MET A 428 37.34 37.02 -9.87
CA MET A 428 36.70 38.33 -9.86
C MET A 428 35.19 38.20 -9.64
N TYR A 429 34.67 38.96 -8.68
CA TYR A 429 33.26 38.94 -8.29
C TYR A 429 32.76 40.35 -8.05
N ASP A 430 31.68 40.72 -8.73
CA ASP A 430 30.89 41.86 -8.30
C ASP A 430 30.19 41.49 -6.99
N GLN A 431 30.22 42.39 -6.02
CA GLN A 431 29.69 42.16 -4.69
C GLN A 431 28.89 43.37 -4.24
N LEU A 432 27.74 43.11 -3.64
CA LEU A 432 26.88 44.13 -3.07
C LEU A 432 26.35 43.61 -1.74
N ALA A 433 26.71 44.28 -0.66
CA ALA A 433 26.29 43.94 0.68
C ALA A 433 25.56 45.11 1.34
N GLY A 434 24.70 44.80 2.31
CA GLY A 434 24.06 45.78 3.17
C GLY A 434 23.23 45.08 4.25
N ARG A 435 22.57 45.86 5.11
CA ARG A 435 21.65 45.29 6.10
C ARG A 435 20.41 44.70 5.43
N ARG A 436 19.83 45.39 4.46
CA ARG A 436 18.65 44.92 3.72
C ARG A 436 18.81 45.24 2.23
N MET A 437 18.33 44.34 1.39
CA MET A 437 18.16 44.59 -0.04
C MET A 437 16.74 44.37 -0.50
N ARG A 438 16.29 45.16 -1.46
CA ARG A 438 15.05 44.96 -2.19
C ARG A 438 15.29 45.10 -3.69
N ALA A 439 14.95 44.07 -4.45
CA ALA A 439 15.01 44.09 -5.91
C ALA A 439 13.59 44.06 -6.47
N TYR A 440 13.19 45.11 -7.18
CA TYR A 440 11.95 45.16 -7.96
C TYR A 440 12.18 44.54 -9.32
N ILE A 441 11.26 43.66 -9.72
CA ILE A 441 11.35 42.87 -10.94
C ILE A 441 10.24 43.31 -11.90
N GLN A 442 10.59 43.42 -13.18
CA GLN A 442 9.66 43.70 -14.26
C GLN A 442 10.12 42.95 -15.51
N ASP A 443 9.21 42.22 -16.15
CA ASP A 443 9.49 41.43 -17.36
C ASP A 443 10.67 40.45 -17.17
N SER A 444 10.74 39.83 -15.98
CA SER A 444 11.82 38.92 -15.54
C SER A 444 13.21 39.56 -15.39
N LEU A 445 13.31 40.89 -15.46
CA LEU A 445 14.54 41.65 -15.25
C LEU A 445 14.44 42.53 -14.01
N VAL A 446 15.58 42.78 -13.37
CA VAL A 446 15.65 43.77 -12.28
C VAL A 446 15.37 45.15 -12.88
N ARG A 447 14.38 45.85 -12.34
CA ARG A 447 14.04 47.25 -12.65
C ARG A 447 14.72 48.21 -11.70
N GLN A 448 14.71 47.88 -10.42
CA GLN A 448 15.30 48.73 -9.39
C GLN A 448 15.84 47.87 -8.26
N LEU A 449 17.03 48.22 -7.79
CA LEU A 449 17.68 47.59 -6.64
C LEU A 449 17.90 48.64 -5.57
N GLN A 450 17.43 48.37 -4.36
CA GLN A 450 17.60 49.23 -3.20
C GLN A 450 18.40 48.46 -2.15
N VAL A 451 19.48 49.07 -1.66
CA VAL A 451 20.32 48.52 -0.59
C VAL A 451 20.39 49.53 0.53
N HIS A 452 20.03 49.10 1.75
CA HIS A 452 19.95 49.97 2.90
C HIS A 452 20.78 49.44 4.07
N GLY A 453 21.39 50.38 4.80
CA GLY A 453 22.16 50.10 6.01
C GLY A 453 23.56 49.63 5.65
N ASN A 454 24.51 50.58 5.62
CA ASN A 454 25.93 50.36 5.33
C ASN A 454 26.12 49.55 4.05
N ALA A 455 25.64 50.08 2.93
CA ALA A 455 25.79 49.46 1.63
C ALA A 455 27.27 49.50 1.21
N GLU A 456 27.83 48.34 0.91
CA GLU A 456 29.19 48.17 0.39
C GLU A 456 29.13 47.52 -0.98
N VAL A 457 29.88 48.08 -1.93
CA VAL A 457 29.94 47.59 -3.31
C VAL A 457 31.38 47.35 -3.70
N ILE A 458 31.64 46.20 -4.31
CA ILE A 458 32.82 45.97 -5.14
C ILE A 458 32.33 45.71 -6.56
N GLN A 459 32.82 46.49 -7.52
CA GLN A 459 32.46 46.34 -8.92
C GLN A 459 33.70 46.44 -9.82
N TYR A 460 33.78 45.59 -10.83
CA TYR A 460 34.86 45.65 -11.83
C TYR A 460 34.41 46.38 -13.10
N GLU A 461 35.32 47.17 -13.68
CA GLU A 461 35.10 47.89 -14.93
C GLU A 461 35.91 47.31 -16.09
N GLN A 462 35.26 47.24 -17.25
CA GLN A 462 35.82 46.70 -18.49
C GLN A 462 36.00 47.81 -19.53
N HIS A 463 37.11 47.80 -20.25
CA HIS A 463 37.29 48.68 -21.41
C HIS A 463 36.28 48.36 -22.51
N LYS A 464 35.55 49.39 -22.98
CA LYS A 464 34.51 49.25 -24.03
C LYS A 464 35.02 48.54 -25.30
N ARG A 465 36.25 48.84 -25.75
CA ARG A 465 36.83 48.30 -27.00
C ARG A 465 37.61 47.00 -26.80
N SER A 466 38.53 46.94 -25.84
CA SER A 466 39.44 45.79 -25.68
C SER A 466 38.85 44.66 -24.85
N LYS A 467 37.71 44.90 -24.18
CA LYS A 467 37.08 43.94 -23.25
C LYS A 467 38.00 43.48 -22.11
N ARG A 468 39.08 44.22 -21.84
CA ARG A 468 39.96 43.97 -20.69
C ARG A 468 39.45 44.69 -19.47
N TRP A 469 39.35 43.97 -18.35
CA TRP A 469 39.14 44.56 -17.04
C TRP A 469 40.33 45.45 -16.69
N TYR A 470 40.10 46.62 -16.09
CA TYR A 470 41.20 47.56 -15.77
C TYR A 470 41.11 48.20 -14.38
N LEU A 471 39.91 48.31 -13.81
CA LEU A 471 39.66 48.99 -12.54
C LEU A 471 38.67 48.19 -11.69
N MET A 472 38.89 48.17 -10.37
CA MET A 472 37.92 47.72 -9.38
C MET A 472 37.52 48.90 -8.51
N ASN A 473 36.23 49.22 -8.48
CA ASN A 473 35.68 50.24 -7.61
C ASN A 473 35.20 49.61 -6.30
N ARG A 474 35.52 50.25 -5.18
CA ARG A 474 34.93 49.98 -3.87
C ARG A 474 34.17 51.20 -3.41
N ILE A 475 32.88 51.04 -3.14
CA ILE A 475 31.97 52.13 -2.73
C ILE A 475 31.30 51.75 -1.42
N GLU A 476 31.24 52.69 -0.50
CA GLU A 476 30.54 52.57 0.78
C GLU A 476 29.57 53.74 0.90
N ALA A 477 28.31 53.46 1.21
CA ALA A 477 27.27 54.47 1.38
C ALA A 477 26.21 54.01 2.39
N PRO A 478 25.50 54.91 3.08
CA PRO A 478 24.38 54.54 3.94
C PRO A 478 23.27 53.79 3.19
N SER A 479 23.01 54.18 1.93
CA SER A 479 21.98 53.59 1.08
C SER A 479 22.33 53.78 -0.40
N ILE A 480 22.02 52.77 -1.22
CA ILE A 480 22.23 52.75 -2.67
C ILE A 480 20.94 52.39 -3.35
N ILE A 481 20.55 53.17 -4.36
CA ILE A 481 19.42 52.87 -5.24
C ILE A 481 19.94 52.83 -6.66
N ALA A 482 19.77 51.71 -7.34
CA ALA A 482 20.15 51.53 -8.74
C ALA A 482 18.90 51.26 -9.59
N ASP A 483 18.70 52.06 -10.61
CA ASP A 483 17.64 51.88 -11.62
C ASP A 483 18.23 51.22 -12.87
N PHE A 484 17.47 50.28 -13.43
CA PHE A 484 17.87 49.46 -14.56
C PHE A 484 16.88 49.63 -15.72
N GLU A 485 17.40 49.62 -16.94
CA GLU A 485 16.64 49.61 -18.17
C GLU A 485 17.17 48.49 -19.07
N LYS A 486 16.30 47.54 -19.46
CA LYS A 486 16.66 46.36 -20.26
C LYS A 486 17.86 45.58 -19.68
N GLY A 487 17.89 45.43 -18.35
CA GLY A 487 18.95 44.72 -17.63
C GLY A 487 20.27 45.50 -17.47
N GLN A 488 20.36 46.74 -17.95
CA GLN A 488 21.55 47.57 -17.78
C GLN A 488 21.30 48.69 -16.78
N ILE A 489 22.31 49.02 -15.97
CA ILE A 489 22.24 50.13 -15.03
C ILE A 489 22.06 51.44 -15.81
N GLN A 490 20.96 52.13 -15.55
CA GLN A 490 20.65 53.44 -16.12
C GLN A 490 21.12 54.56 -15.18
N LYS A 491 20.87 54.39 -13.87
CA LYS A 491 21.13 55.40 -12.85
C LYS A 491 21.50 54.74 -11.53
N VAL A 492 22.48 55.31 -10.82
CA VAL A 492 22.82 54.95 -9.44
C VAL A 492 22.74 56.20 -8.58
N LEU A 493 22.00 56.12 -7.49
CA LEU A 493 21.87 57.15 -6.47
C LEU A 493 22.49 56.63 -5.17
N LEU A 494 23.55 57.31 -4.72
CA LEU A 494 24.14 57.11 -3.41
C LEU A 494 23.48 58.10 -2.43
N GLN A 495 22.82 57.60 -1.40
CA GLN A 495 22.12 58.43 -0.42
C GLN A 495 22.96 58.57 0.85
N GLY A 496 23.27 59.82 1.22
CA GLY A 496 24.11 60.16 2.36
C GLY A 496 25.58 60.39 1.97
N VAL A 497 26.47 60.42 2.96
CA VAL A 497 27.91 60.60 2.73
C VAL A 497 28.48 59.28 2.21
N ALA A 498 28.83 59.25 0.93
CA ALA A 498 29.42 58.08 0.28
C ALA A 498 30.93 58.25 0.09
N THR A 499 31.67 57.14 0.20
CA THR A 499 33.10 57.09 -0.11
C THR A 499 33.35 56.07 -1.20
N GLY A 500 34.08 56.47 -2.25
CA GLY A 500 34.44 55.58 -3.36
C GLY A 500 35.95 55.61 -3.63
N LYS A 501 36.55 54.44 -3.84
CA LYS A 501 37.96 54.28 -4.24
C LYS A 501 38.08 53.33 -5.42
N GLY A 502 38.81 53.74 -6.44
CA GLY A 502 39.15 52.89 -7.60
C GLY A 502 40.56 52.33 -7.47
N TYR A 503 40.70 51.01 -7.65
CA TYR A 503 41.97 50.29 -7.58
C TYR A 503 42.30 49.69 -8.95
N PRO A 504 43.44 50.06 -9.57
CA PRO A 504 43.91 49.39 -10.78
C PRO A 504 44.10 47.89 -10.54
N ILE A 505 43.71 47.04 -11.48
CA ILE A 505 43.71 45.57 -11.28
C ILE A 505 45.08 45.02 -10.87
N LYS A 506 46.17 45.62 -11.35
CA LYS A 506 47.55 45.22 -11.01
C LYS A 506 47.92 45.40 -9.53
N MET A 507 47.13 46.17 -8.77
CA MET A 507 47.37 46.48 -7.36
C MET A 507 46.45 45.66 -6.43
N LEU A 508 45.62 44.77 -6.97
CA LEU A 508 44.65 44.03 -6.19
C LEU A 508 45.31 42.90 -5.41
N THR A 509 45.10 42.91 -4.09
CA THR A 509 45.37 41.77 -3.21
C THR A 509 44.09 40.96 -3.02
N PRO A 510 44.16 39.68 -2.61
CA PRO A 510 42.97 38.87 -2.34
C PRO A 510 42.03 39.52 -1.31
N GLU A 511 42.58 40.16 -0.28
CA GLU A 511 41.84 40.84 0.79
C GLU A 511 41.06 42.06 0.28
N LEU A 512 41.64 42.84 -0.64
CA LEU A 512 40.97 44.03 -1.20
C LEU A 512 39.80 43.66 -2.11
N GLN A 513 39.84 42.47 -2.71
CA GLN A 513 38.88 42.00 -3.69
C GLN A 513 37.62 41.40 -3.09
N ARG A 514 37.50 41.37 -1.76
CA ARG A 514 36.40 40.74 -1.04
C ARG A 514 35.83 41.67 0.02
N LEU A 515 34.50 41.71 0.12
CA LEU A 515 33.81 42.27 1.28
C LEU A 515 34.00 41.34 2.48
N ALA A 516 33.94 41.89 3.69
CA ALA A 516 34.05 41.07 4.90
C ALA A 516 32.94 40.01 5.00
N SER A 517 31.78 40.30 4.41
CA SER A 517 30.62 39.39 4.32
C SER A 517 30.67 38.43 3.14
N PHE A 518 31.71 38.47 2.30
CA PHE A 518 31.75 37.68 1.06
C PHE A 518 31.61 36.18 1.34
N ARG A 519 30.66 35.55 0.66
CA ARG A 519 30.49 34.10 0.57
C ARG A 519 30.05 33.72 -0.83
N TRP A 520 30.64 32.66 -1.38
CA TRP A 520 30.29 32.10 -2.68
C TRP A 520 30.21 30.58 -2.56
N GLU A 521 28.99 30.06 -2.63
CA GLU A 521 28.64 28.70 -2.20
C GLU A 521 28.24 27.81 -3.40
N GLU A 522 28.90 27.98 -4.54
CA GLU A 522 28.65 27.20 -5.76
C GLU A 522 28.75 25.68 -5.54
N ALA A 523 29.58 25.23 -4.60
CA ALA A 523 29.69 23.82 -4.24
C ALA A 523 28.40 23.27 -3.61
N MET A 524 27.55 24.11 -3.01
CA MET A 524 26.28 23.72 -2.36
C MET A 524 25.08 23.75 -3.31
N ARG A 525 25.21 24.44 -4.45
CA ARG A 525 24.17 24.65 -5.45
C ARG A 525 23.64 23.31 -6.00
N PRO A 526 22.32 23.06 -5.92
CA PRO A 526 21.69 21.94 -6.65
C PRO A 526 21.85 22.14 -8.16
N LYS A 527 22.40 21.18 -8.90
CA LYS A 527 22.60 21.30 -10.37
C LYS A 527 21.64 20.41 -11.16
N SER A 528 20.98 19.49 -10.47
CA SER A 528 20.04 18.55 -11.03
C SER A 528 19.02 18.12 -9.97
N LYS A 529 17.95 17.45 -10.42
CA LYS A 529 16.98 16.78 -9.53
C LYS A 529 17.63 15.78 -8.55
N ASN A 530 18.76 15.18 -8.92
CA ASN A 530 19.45 14.22 -8.06
C ASN A 530 20.16 14.91 -6.88
N ASP A 531 20.52 16.19 -7.02
CA ASP A 531 21.19 16.97 -5.98
C ASP A 531 20.23 17.48 -4.89
N LEU A 532 18.92 17.25 -5.07
CA LEU A 532 17.90 17.49 -4.06
C LEU A 532 18.08 16.58 -2.84
N PHE A 533 18.67 15.40 -3.05
CA PHE A 533 18.96 14.42 -2.00
C PHE A 533 20.47 14.28 -1.87
N ARG A 534 21.12 15.14 -1.09
CA ARG A 534 22.52 14.87 -0.74
C ARG A 534 22.61 13.66 0.15
N SER A 535 23.63 12.84 -0.10
CA SER A 535 24.17 11.88 0.85
C SER A 535 24.55 12.67 2.11
N GLN A 536 23.71 12.72 3.13
CA GLN A 536 24.17 13.29 4.41
C GLN A 536 25.26 12.35 4.94
N PRO A 537 26.43 12.85 5.40
CA PRO A 537 27.49 12.01 5.92
C PRO A 537 27.12 11.15 7.14
N ASP A 538 25.96 11.37 7.76
CA ASP A 538 25.36 10.50 8.78
C ASP A 538 23.83 10.38 8.62
N SER A 539 23.31 10.58 7.40
CA SER A 539 22.18 9.75 7.01
C SER A 539 22.82 8.46 6.59
N VAL A 540 23.01 7.56 7.56
CA VAL A 540 22.68 6.17 7.26
C VAL A 540 21.42 6.27 6.42
N VAL A 541 21.44 5.71 5.21
CA VAL A 541 20.21 5.21 4.63
C VAL A 541 19.71 4.30 5.73
N VAL A 542 18.96 4.85 6.68
CA VAL A 542 18.12 4.06 7.53
C VAL A 542 17.09 3.71 6.47
N HIS A 543 17.39 2.63 5.73
CA HIS A 543 16.40 1.61 5.55
C HIS A 543 15.88 1.43 6.95
N ARG A 544 14.86 2.24 7.29
CA ARG A 544 14.00 1.98 8.40
C ARG A 544 13.56 0.60 8.05
N SER A 545 14.15 -0.36 8.77
CA SER A 545 13.79 -1.74 8.59
C SER A 545 12.27 -1.77 8.76
N LEU A 546 11.58 -2.77 8.22
CA LEU A 546 10.14 -2.90 8.48
C LEU A 546 9.81 -2.82 9.99
N SER A 547 10.80 -3.07 10.87
CA SER A 547 10.70 -2.86 12.31
C SER A 547 10.64 -1.39 12.78
N ASP A 548 11.30 -0.44 12.09
CA ASP A 548 11.24 0.99 12.40
C ASP A 548 9.93 1.64 11.94
N LEU A 549 9.29 1.06 10.91
CA LEU A 549 7.96 1.45 10.44
C LEU A 549 6.84 1.06 11.44
N ARG A 550 7.10 0.13 12.38
CA ARG A 550 6.12 -0.28 13.42
C ARG A 550 5.65 0.86 14.32
N ARG A 551 6.33 2.01 14.31
CA ARG A 551 5.87 3.20 15.05
C ARG A 551 4.61 3.82 14.45
N PHE A 552 4.31 3.54 13.19
CA PHE A 552 3.13 4.01 12.49
C PHE A 552 2.03 2.95 12.50
N ARG A 553 0.83 3.33 12.90
CA ARG A 553 -0.31 2.39 13.04
C ARG A 553 -0.67 1.76 11.70
N GLY A 554 -0.73 2.53 10.61
CA GLY A 554 -0.99 2.01 9.28
C GLY A 554 0.02 0.97 8.79
N ALA A 555 1.33 1.19 9.05
CA ALA A 555 2.37 0.24 8.65
C ALA A 555 2.29 -1.10 9.42
N GLN A 556 1.92 -1.06 10.70
CA GLN A 556 1.68 -2.28 11.47
C GLN A 556 0.47 -3.04 10.92
N ALA A 557 -0.60 -2.33 10.55
CA ALA A 557 -1.77 -2.93 9.92
C ALA A 557 -1.44 -3.56 8.56
N ALA A 558 -0.63 -2.89 7.73
CA ALA A 558 -0.10 -3.44 6.48
C ALA A 558 0.68 -4.74 6.69
N LEU A 559 1.57 -4.79 7.69
CA LEU A 559 2.32 -6.00 8.00
C LEU A 559 1.40 -7.16 8.40
N LEU A 560 0.38 -6.90 9.21
CA LEU A 560 -0.60 -7.91 9.61
C LEU A 560 -1.41 -8.41 8.41
N ALA A 561 -1.83 -7.50 7.53
CA ALA A 561 -2.53 -7.85 6.29
C ALA A 561 -1.68 -8.76 5.40
N TYR A 562 -0.40 -8.44 5.17
CA TYR A 562 0.52 -9.30 4.43
C TYR A 562 0.64 -10.70 5.05
N THR A 563 0.74 -10.79 6.38
CA THR A 563 0.82 -12.10 7.05
C THR A 563 -0.47 -12.91 6.93
N ALA A 564 -1.62 -12.27 6.96
CA ALA A 564 -2.92 -12.92 6.80
C ALA A 564 -3.10 -13.43 5.37
N LEU A 565 -2.83 -12.61 4.37
CA LEU A 565 -2.91 -12.97 2.95
C LEU A 565 -1.95 -14.12 2.62
N ALA A 566 -0.72 -14.09 3.12
CA ALA A 566 0.24 -15.18 2.90
C ALA A 566 -0.21 -16.51 3.55
N ALA A 567 -0.95 -16.45 4.66
CA ALA A 567 -1.54 -17.65 5.27
C ALA A 567 -2.67 -18.21 4.40
N GLU A 568 -3.45 -17.34 3.76
CA GLU A 568 -4.54 -17.72 2.85
C GLU A 568 -4.00 -18.38 1.57
N GLU A 569 -3.03 -17.77 0.91
CA GLU A 569 -2.36 -18.36 -0.26
C GLU A 569 -1.75 -19.75 0.05
N LYS A 570 -1.19 -19.90 1.26
CA LYS A 570 -0.67 -21.18 1.74
C LYS A 570 -1.78 -22.20 1.94
N ARG A 571 -2.94 -21.78 2.45
CA ARG A 571 -4.10 -22.65 2.63
C ARG A 571 -4.61 -23.15 1.27
N ASP A 572 -4.74 -22.26 0.30
CA ASP A 572 -5.22 -22.59 -1.05
C ASP A 572 -4.27 -23.53 -1.79
N SER A 573 -2.96 -23.27 -1.68
CA SER A 573 -1.96 -24.13 -2.29
C SER A 573 -1.97 -25.54 -1.68
N LEU A 574 -2.17 -25.66 -0.36
CA LEU A 574 -2.34 -26.95 0.31
C LEU A 574 -3.65 -27.64 -0.12
N ALA A 575 -4.75 -26.91 -0.22
CA ALA A 575 -6.03 -27.44 -0.69
C ALA A 575 -5.94 -27.97 -2.14
N THR A 576 -5.34 -27.19 -3.02
CA THR A 576 -5.08 -27.58 -4.42
C THR A 576 -4.17 -28.81 -4.50
N ALA A 577 -3.11 -28.86 -3.69
CA ALA A 577 -2.22 -30.01 -3.63
C ALA A 577 -2.92 -31.29 -3.13
N ALA A 578 -3.81 -31.18 -2.15
CA ALA A 578 -4.62 -32.30 -1.65
C ALA A 578 -5.55 -32.85 -2.75
N LEU A 579 -6.28 -31.97 -3.44
CA LEU A 579 -7.14 -32.35 -4.57
C LEU A 579 -6.38 -33.06 -5.69
N THR A 580 -5.15 -32.62 -5.97
CA THR A 580 -4.28 -33.20 -7.01
C THR A 580 -3.67 -34.56 -6.59
N GLN A 581 -3.47 -34.78 -5.28
CA GLN A 581 -3.00 -36.06 -4.76
C GLN A 581 -4.10 -37.13 -4.77
N ASP A 582 -5.35 -36.76 -4.46
CA ASP A 582 -6.49 -37.67 -4.55
C ASP A 582 -6.79 -38.10 -6.00
N THR A 583 -6.62 -37.20 -6.98
CA THR A 583 -6.73 -37.58 -8.40
C THR A 583 -5.62 -38.52 -8.84
N LYS A 584 -4.39 -38.37 -8.33
CA LYS A 584 -3.28 -39.29 -8.62
C LYS A 584 -3.40 -40.65 -7.93
N GLN A 585 -4.07 -40.73 -6.77
CA GLN A 585 -4.36 -42.01 -6.12
C GLN A 585 -5.52 -42.78 -6.78
N ALA A 586 -6.43 -42.09 -7.46
CA ALA A 586 -7.50 -42.74 -8.23
C ALA A 586 -7.01 -43.37 -9.56
N ASP A 587 -5.89 -42.88 -10.12
CA ASP A 587 -5.40 -43.29 -11.45
C ASP A 587 -4.29 -44.36 -11.45
N SER A 588 -3.87 -44.87 -10.28
CA SER A 588 -2.82 -45.89 -10.20
C SER A 588 -3.38 -47.32 -10.11
N THR A 589 -3.80 -47.87 -11.25
CA THR A 589 -3.84 -49.33 -11.48
C THR A 589 -3.02 -49.67 -12.74
N GLU A 590 -1.88 -50.35 -12.52
CA GLU A 590 -1.01 -51.11 -13.46
C GLU A 590 -0.23 -50.41 -14.61
N GLN A 591 1.10 -50.23 -14.45
CA GLN A 591 2.21 -50.92 -15.17
C GLN A 591 3.60 -50.21 -15.04
N PRO A 592 4.76 -50.91 -15.24
CA PRO A 592 6.06 -50.63 -14.58
C PRO A 592 7.02 -49.70 -15.38
N PRO A 593 8.17 -49.28 -14.81
CA PRO A 593 8.72 -47.95 -15.04
C PRO A 593 9.74 -47.87 -16.18
N ILE A 594 9.76 -46.72 -16.86
CA ILE A 594 10.85 -46.28 -17.72
C ILE A 594 11.48 -45.03 -17.09
N ASN A 595 12.81 -45.08 -16.91
CA ASN A 595 13.65 -43.98 -16.45
C ASN A 595 13.51 -42.72 -17.32
N SER A 596 13.22 -41.59 -16.69
CA SER A 596 13.70 -40.29 -17.16
C SER A 596 13.79 -39.28 -16.01
N GLU A 597 14.92 -38.57 -15.98
CA GLU A 597 15.26 -37.51 -15.03
C GLU A 597 14.26 -36.34 -15.09
N PRO A 598 14.05 -35.61 -13.99
CA PRO A 598 13.09 -34.50 -13.95
C PRO A 598 13.62 -33.29 -14.75
N GLN A 599 12.99 -33.04 -15.91
CA GLN A 599 13.08 -31.75 -16.58
C GLN A 599 12.21 -30.71 -15.84
N LEU A 600 12.86 -29.63 -15.40
CA LEU A 600 12.25 -28.43 -14.84
C LEU A 600 11.45 -27.67 -15.91
N SER A 601 10.33 -27.04 -15.51
CA SER A 601 9.51 -26.18 -16.36
C SER A 601 10.22 -24.84 -16.68
N PRO A 602 9.97 -24.21 -17.85
CA PRO A 602 10.80 -23.13 -18.37
C PRO A 602 10.48 -21.70 -17.88
N PHE A 603 9.95 -21.52 -16.66
CA PHE A 603 9.58 -20.18 -16.15
C PHE A 603 10.16 -19.81 -14.78
N ILE A 604 11.42 -20.16 -14.53
CA ILE A 604 12.19 -19.61 -13.41
C ILE A 604 13.54 -19.12 -13.95
N ALA A 605 13.70 -17.81 -14.10
CA ALA A 605 15.00 -17.17 -14.23
C ALA A 605 15.35 -16.48 -12.90
N ARG A 606 16.41 -16.95 -12.25
CA ARG A 606 17.16 -16.20 -11.22
C ARG A 606 18.49 -15.75 -11.80
N PRO A 607 19.06 -14.64 -11.27
CA PRO A 607 19.98 -13.78 -11.99
C PRO A 607 21.39 -14.37 -12.08
N THR A 608 22.07 -14.10 -13.19
CA THR A 608 23.53 -14.24 -13.29
C THR A 608 24.14 -12.90 -13.63
N GLU A 609 25.11 -12.50 -12.81
CA GLU A 609 25.96 -11.32 -12.99
C GLU A 609 26.88 -11.45 -14.21
N ASP A 610 27.11 -10.29 -14.81
CA ASP A 610 28.20 -9.86 -15.70
C ASP A 610 28.42 -10.55 -17.06
N SER A 611 28.03 -9.84 -18.13
CA SER A 611 29.00 -9.08 -18.92
C SER A 611 28.34 -8.11 -19.91
N GLN A 612 28.53 -6.81 -19.64
CA GLN A 612 28.82 -5.72 -20.58
C GLN A 612 28.07 -5.56 -21.92
N GLN A 613 27.29 -4.47 -21.95
CA GLN A 613 27.41 -3.36 -22.92
C GLN A 613 27.01 -3.62 -24.39
N LYS A 614 25.81 -3.15 -24.76
CA LYS A 614 25.61 -2.11 -25.81
C LYS A 614 24.12 -1.75 -25.99
N ASP A 615 23.87 -0.45 -25.90
CA ASP A 615 22.88 0.35 -26.63
C ASP A 615 21.43 -0.15 -26.69
N PHE A 616 20.63 0.30 -25.71
CA PHE A 616 19.17 0.27 -25.72
C PHE A 616 18.64 1.72 -25.72
N PHE A 617 18.83 2.41 -26.85
CA PHE A 617 18.01 3.54 -27.27
C PHE A 617 17.44 3.19 -28.64
N ASP A 618 16.20 3.59 -28.89
CA ASP A 618 15.45 3.49 -30.15
C ASP A 618 14.54 2.26 -30.36
N ILE A 619 13.44 2.21 -29.59
CA ILE A 619 12.12 1.94 -30.21
C ILE A 619 11.10 2.88 -29.57
N PHE A 620 10.99 4.12 -30.08
CA PHE A 620 9.72 4.86 -30.18
C PHE A 620 9.87 6.15 -31.00
N PHE A 621 10.65 6.16 -32.09
CA PHE A 621 10.53 7.23 -33.08
C PHE A 621 10.86 6.69 -34.46
N THR A 622 9.93 6.82 -35.41
CA THR A 622 10.34 6.97 -36.81
C THR A 622 9.43 7.98 -37.52
N PRO A 623 9.99 8.87 -38.37
CA PRO A 623 9.41 10.16 -38.75
C PRO A 623 9.05 10.22 -40.25
N HIS A 624 8.23 11.19 -40.68
CA HIS A 624 8.25 11.83 -42.01
C HIS A 624 7.81 13.30 -41.83
N ILE A 625 8.72 14.28 -41.84
CA ILE A 625 9.36 15.01 -42.97
C ILE A 625 8.52 16.20 -43.48
N PHE A 626 8.94 17.39 -43.03
CA PHE A 626 9.16 18.68 -43.68
C PHE A 626 8.39 19.16 -44.93
N ASN A 627 8.07 20.47 -44.83
CA ASN A 627 8.01 21.57 -45.82
C ASN A 627 6.59 22.17 -45.90
N ARG A 628 6.37 23.49 -45.97
CA ARG A 628 7.23 24.66 -46.20
C ARG A 628 6.37 25.91 -45.92
N GLU A 629 7.03 26.99 -45.48
CA GLU A 629 6.80 28.39 -45.90
C GLU A 629 5.43 29.10 -45.70
N GLN A 630 5.43 30.05 -44.75
CA GLN A 630 5.06 31.48 -44.93
C GLN A 630 3.55 31.92 -44.88
N PRO A 631 3.21 33.23 -44.70
CA PRO A 631 2.99 33.87 -43.38
C PRO A 631 1.75 34.81 -43.31
N TRP A 632 1.57 35.51 -42.17
CA TRP A 632 0.73 36.69 -41.88
C TRP A 632 -0.81 36.55 -41.89
N ASP A 633 -1.43 36.78 -40.73
CA ASP A 633 -2.19 38.01 -40.41
C ASP A 633 -2.17 38.26 -38.89
#